data_AF-A0A919M350-F1
#
_entry.id   AF-A0A919M350-F1
#
_cell.length_a   1.000
_cell.length_b   1.000
_cell.length_c   1.000
_cell.angle_alpha   90.00
_cell.angle_beta   90.00
_cell.angle_gamma   90.00
#
_symmetry.space_group_name_H-M   'P 1'
#
loop_
_entity.id
_entity.type
_entity.pdbx_description
1 polymer ?
#
loop_
_entity_poly.entity_id
_entity_poly.type
_entity_poly.pdbx_seq_one_letter_code
_entity_poly.pdbx_strand_id
1 'polypeptide(L)'
;MVVSGVFGGWLNYLNNFDTAENEQKTKLIKHKYIFLGIGSAFLVPAFLKMIASDLIKGSNDYDSNNYLIFTGFCLVAAIFSRRFISTIGEKILEAAKKAEKTSSENKQQIETTNLELTSTKERIEDVKLSVNLGNLKQNDSIFKEEVPSELVEQVTSFIKKTSISDYSERLKAKADIGRSMGRIILRDNLSKDELLKKYPTEGMYLALAYSVELKPDIAGLSTLNELAKVAQQLYTKYVILIGYRTLANSGIIKRDQVKSIYELITRFREKADKALARNIDDTINTLKLIDPSIVL
;
A
#
# COMPACT_ATOMS: atom_id res chain seq x y z
N MET A 1 30.73 -40.62 36.56
CA MET A 1 29.48 -40.05 36.00
C MET A 1 29.09 -38.72 36.63
N VAL A 2 28.97 -38.60 37.95
CA VAL A 2 28.66 -37.30 38.59
C VAL A 2 29.78 -36.27 38.36
N VAL A 3 31.05 -36.66 38.49
CA VAL A 3 32.20 -35.76 38.23
C VAL A 3 32.23 -35.26 36.78
N SER A 4 31.93 -36.13 35.82
CA SER A 4 31.83 -35.75 34.41
C SER A 4 30.60 -34.87 34.11
N GLY A 5 29.50 -35.05 34.86
CA GLY A 5 28.32 -34.17 34.80
C GLY A 5 28.58 -32.78 35.36
N VAL A 6 29.24 -32.70 36.52
CA VAL A 6 29.67 -31.43 37.12
C VAL A 6 30.64 -30.70 36.19
N PHE A 7 31.60 -31.42 35.59
CA PHE A 7 32.53 -30.87 34.60
C PHE A 7 31.82 -30.38 33.33
N GLY A 8 30.81 -31.12 32.83
CA GLY A 8 29.97 -30.69 31.72
C GLY A 8 29.16 -29.42 32.03
N GLY A 9 28.61 -29.33 33.25
CA GLY A 9 27.95 -28.11 33.74
C GLY A 9 28.91 -26.92 33.86
N TRP A 10 30.14 -27.18 34.29
CA TRP A 10 31.21 -26.18 34.38
C TRP A 10 31.66 -25.66 33.00
N LEU A 11 31.79 -26.55 32.01
CA LEU A 11 32.10 -26.17 30.63
C LEU A 11 30.97 -25.35 29.98
N ASN A 12 29.71 -25.67 30.28
CA ASN A 12 28.55 -24.89 29.81
C ASN A 12 28.54 -23.47 30.40
N TYR A 13 28.93 -23.32 31.68
CA TYR A 13 29.12 -22.02 32.31
C TYR A 13 30.24 -21.18 31.68
N LEU A 14 31.35 -21.82 31.28
CA LEU A 14 32.47 -21.14 30.61
C LEU A 14 32.14 -20.68 29.18
N ASN A 15 31.34 -21.46 28.44
CA ASN A 15 31.03 -21.17 27.05
C ASN A 15 29.80 -20.26 26.84
N ASN A 16 29.11 -19.82 27.90
CA ASN A 16 28.03 -18.82 27.83
C ASN A 16 26.96 -19.09 26.73
N PHE A 17 26.70 -20.37 26.40
CA PHE A 17 25.84 -20.78 25.28
C PHE A 17 24.38 -20.31 25.37
N ASP A 18 23.95 -19.81 26.53
CA ASP A 18 22.57 -19.41 26.81
C ASP A 18 22.51 -18.06 27.52
N THR A 19 23.38 -17.13 27.12
CA THR A 19 23.31 -15.74 27.59
C THR A 19 22.14 -15.05 26.87
N ALA A 20 20.92 -15.28 27.35
CA ALA A 20 19.87 -14.30 27.21
C ALA A 20 20.36 -13.03 27.94
N GLU A 21 20.53 -11.94 27.20
CA GLU A 21 21.27 -10.71 27.54
C GLU A 21 20.82 -9.94 28.81
N ASN A 22 19.95 -10.47 29.67
CA ASN A 22 19.28 -9.65 30.69
C ASN A 22 19.10 -10.27 32.09
N GLU A 23 19.91 -11.23 32.51
CA GLU A 23 19.89 -11.66 33.93
C GLU A 23 21.13 -11.19 34.70
N GLN A 24 20.88 -10.29 35.66
CA GLN A 24 21.86 -9.69 36.57
C GLN A 24 22.75 -10.76 37.23
N LYS A 25 24.06 -10.55 37.12
CA LYS A 25 25.16 -11.34 37.68
C LYS A 25 24.92 -11.70 39.16
N THR A 26 24.33 -12.86 39.42
CA THR A 26 24.14 -13.37 40.78
C THR A 26 24.71 -14.79 40.92
N LYS A 27 25.29 -15.11 42.09
CA LYS A 27 25.86 -16.43 42.45
C LYS A 27 24.92 -17.62 42.20
N LEU A 28 23.62 -17.38 42.05
CA LEU A 28 22.59 -18.36 41.71
C LEU A 28 22.77 -18.97 40.30
N ILE A 29 23.30 -18.20 39.35
CA ILE A 29 23.52 -18.66 37.97
C ILE A 29 24.57 -19.78 37.93
N LYS A 30 25.63 -19.69 38.75
CA LYS A 30 26.67 -20.73 38.84
C LYS A 30 26.11 -22.07 39.32
N HIS A 31 25.20 -22.04 40.29
CA HIS A 31 24.59 -23.26 40.83
C HIS A 31 23.64 -23.91 39.82
N LYS A 32 22.88 -23.10 39.07
CA LYS A 32 21.95 -23.58 38.03
C LYS A 32 22.62 -24.49 37.00
N TYR A 33 23.80 -24.12 36.50
CA TYR A 33 24.52 -24.93 35.50
C TYR A 33 25.17 -26.19 36.09
N ILE A 34 25.61 -26.14 37.35
CA ILE A 34 26.12 -27.33 38.07
C ILE A 34 24.98 -28.34 38.28
N PHE A 35 23.80 -27.87 38.72
CA PHE A 35 22.61 -28.74 38.86
C PHE A 35 22.15 -29.30 37.51
N LEU A 36 22.23 -28.51 36.43
CA LEU A 36 21.93 -28.99 35.08
C LEU A 36 22.89 -30.11 34.65
N GLY A 37 24.19 -29.93 34.89
CA GLY A 37 25.21 -30.94 34.55
C GLY A 37 25.09 -32.22 35.36
N ILE A 38 24.78 -32.11 36.66
CA ILE A 38 24.46 -33.27 37.51
C ILE A 38 23.19 -33.97 37.00
N GLY A 39 22.15 -33.21 36.65
CA GLY A 39 20.92 -33.74 36.06
C GLY A 39 21.18 -34.52 34.78
N SER A 40 21.98 -33.98 33.86
CA SER A 40 22.36 -34.68 32.63
C SER A 40 23.16 -35.96 32.89
N ALA A 41 24.04 -35.99 33.90
CA ALA A 41 24.80 -37.20 34.23
C ALA A 41 23.94 -38.34 34.79
N PHE A 42 22.79 -38.04 35.39
CA PHE A 42 21.78 -39.04 35.78
C PHE A 42 20.85 -39.40 34.60
N LEU A 43 20.56 -38.43 33.74
CA LEU A 43 19.64 -38.60 32.61
C LEU A 43 20.25 -39.46 31.49
N VAL A 44 21.55 -39.34 31.20
CA VAL A 44 22.20 -40.14 30.13
C VAL A 44 22.19 -41.65 30.41
N PRO A 45 22.57 -42.15 31.60
CA PRO A 45 22.46 -43.57 31.92
C PRO A 45 21.01 -44.08 31.95
N ALA A 46 20.07 -43.25 32.45
CA ALA A 46 18.66 -43.57 32.44
C ALA A 46 18.10 -43.67 31.00
N PHE A 47 18.50 -42.77 30.12
CA PHE A 47 18.14 -42.77 28.70
C PHE A 47 18.72 -43.96 27.94
N LEU A 48 19.98 -44.34 28.21
CA LEU A 48 20.58 -45.53 27.61
C LEU A 48 19.89 -46.82 28.06
N LYS A 49 19.52 -46.93 29.35
CA LYS A 49 18.70 -48.05 29.84
C LYS A 49 17.29 -48.04 29.25
N MET A 50 16.71 -46.87 29.01
CA MET A 50 15.40 -46.71 28.37
C MET A 50 15.39 -47.20 26.93
N ILE A 51 16.39 -46.85 26.11
CA ILE A 51 16.49 -47.32 24.71
C ILE A 51 16.79 -48.83 24.65
N ALA A 52 17.59 -49.34 25.60
CA ALA A 52 17.94 -50.75 25.66
C ALA A 52 16.82 -51.66 26.23
N SER A 53 15.73 -51.08 26.75
CA SER A 53 14.65 -51.86 27.38
C SER A 53 13.62 -52.30 26.34
N ASP A 54 13.47 -53.62 26.15
CA ASP A 54 12.32 -54.23 25.46
C ASP A 54 11.06 -54.01 26.31
N LEU A 55 10.43 -52.83 26.17
CA LEU A 55 9.34 -52.36 27.04
C LEU A 55 8.04 -53.18 26.90
N ILE A 56 7.97 -54.16 25.99
CA ILE A 56 6.79 -54.98 25.74
C ILE A 56 7.21 -56.43 25.47
N LYS A 57 7.75 -57.13 26.47
CA LYS A 57 7.56 -58.58 26.58
C LYS A 57 6.99 -58.86 27.95
N GLY A 58 5.73 -59.31 27.94
CA GLY A 58 4.90 -59.41 29.12
C GLY A 58 5.49 -60.33 30.19
N SER A 59 5.49 -59.83 31.42
CA SER A 59 5.55 -60.65 32.61
C SER A 59 5.08 -59.82 33.80
N ASN A 60 4.23 -60.44 34.62
CA ASN A 60 3.48 -59.87 35.74
C ASN A 60 4.35 -59.49 36.96
N ASP A 61 5.61 -59.11 36.77
CA ASP A 61 6.49 -58.64 37.85
C ASP A 61 6.72 -57.14 37.73
N TYR A 62 6.13 -56.39 38.67
CA TYR A 62 6.30 -54.94 38.80
C TYR A 62 7.69 -54.62 39.35
N ASP A 63 8.68 -54.64 38.48
CA ASP A 63 10.06 -54.35 38.85
C ASP A 63 10.31 -52.84 38.92
N SER A 64 11.03 -52.37 39.96
CA SER A 64 11.28 -50.93 40.22
C SER A 64 11.96 -50.19 39.05
N ASN A 65 12.60 -50.93 38.13
CA ASN A 65 13.20 -50.40 36.92
C ASN A 65 12.17 -49.80 35.94
N ASN A 66 10.94 -50.33 35.87
CA ASN A 66 9.91 -49.87 34.93
C ASN A 66 9.38 -48.48 35.31
N TYR A 67 9.27 -48.18 36.61
CA TYR A 67 8.95 -46.84 37.09
C TYR A 67 10.01 -45.81 36.73
N LEU A 68 11.29 -46.23 36.70
CA LEU A 68 12.41 -45.36 36.36
C LEU A 68 12.38 -45.00 34.86
N ILE A 69 12.04 -45.95 34.00
CA ILE A 69 11.85 -45.73 32.56
C ILE A 69 10.64 -44.81 32.30
N PHE A 70 9.50 -45.06 32.95
CA PHE A 70 8.31 -44.20 32.84
C PHE A 70 8.59 -42.76 33.30
N THR A 71 9.29 -42.60 34.43
CA THR A 71 9.73 -41.29 34.94
C THR A 71 10.67 -40.59 33.96
N GLY A 72 11.55 -41.36 33.29
CA GLY A 72 12.41 -40.87 32.22
C GLY A 72 11.63 -40.30 31.03
N PHE A 73 10.62 -41.01 30.54
CA PHE A 73 9.75 -40.53 29.46
C PHE A 73 9.00 -39.24 29.84
N CYS A 74 8.42 -39.17 31.04
CA CYS A 74 7.73 -37.97 31.51
C CYS A 74 8.67 -36.75 31.63
N LEU A 75 9.90 -36.96 32.12
CA LEU A 75 10.88 -35.89 32.27
C LEU A 75 11.36 -35.35 30.91
N VAL A 76 11.65 -36.25 29.97
CA VAL A 76 12.04 -35.87 28.60
C VAL A 76 10.91 -35.09 27.93
N ALA A 77 9.66 -35.56 28.01
CA ALA A 77 8.50 -34.87 27.45
C ALA A 77 8.32 -33.47 28.05
N ALA A 78 8.48 -33.31 29.36
CA ALA A 78 8.38 -32.01 30.02
C ALA A 78 9.45 -31.01 29.57
N ILE A 79 10.70 -31.46 29.42
CA ILE A 79 11.83 -30.62 28.96
C ILE A 79 11.64 -30.22 27.49
N PHE A 80 11.27 -31.18 26.63
CA PHE A 80 11.02 -30.92 25.21
C PHE A 80 9.82 -29.98 25.00
N SER A 81 8.72 -30.17 25.74
CA SER A 81 7.54 -29.30 25.67
C SER A 81 7.89 -27.85 25.99
N ARG A 82 8.68 -27.61 27.04
CA ARG A 82 9.09 -26.25 27.42
C ARG A 82 9.94 -25.57 26.35
N ARG A 83 10.91 -26.29 25.76
CA ARG A 83 11.82 -25.76 24.72
C ARG A 83 11.13 -25.59 23.37
N PHE A 84 10.17 -26.46 23.06
CA PHE A 84 9.32 -26.37 21.87
C PHE A 84 8.41 -25.14 21.95
N ILE A 85 7.73 -24.93 23.09
CA ILE A 85 6.84 -23.77 23.30
C ILE A 85 7.62 -22.45 23.19
N SER A 86 8.81 -22.34 23.80
CA SER A 86 9.61 -21.12 23.73
C SER A 86 10.14 -20.86 22.32
N THR A 87 10.66 -21.87 21.62
CA THR A 87 11.37 -21.65 20.35
C THR A 87 10.42 -21.55 19.15
N ILE A 88 9.38 -22.38 19.11
CA ILE A 88 8.46 -22.46 17.98
C ILE A 88 7.23 -21.60 18.23
N GLY A 89 6.72 -21.54 19.45
CA GLY A 89 5.60 -20.68 19.81
C GLY A 89 5.91 -19.20 19.62
N GLU A 90 7.08 -18.74 20.05
CA GLU A 90 7.51 -17.35 19.87
C GLU A 90 7.75 -17.01 18.38
N LYS A 91 8.40 -17.91 17.63
CA LYS A 91 8.61 -17.72 16.18
C LYS A 91 7.31 -17.71 15.38
N ILE A 92 6.33 -18.54 15.74
CA ILE A 92 5.00 -18.55 15.11
C ILE A 92 4.24 -17.27 15.46
N LEU A 93 4.27 -16.82 16.72
CA LEU A 93 3.62 -15.59 17.14
C LEU A 93 4.28 -14.36 16.50
N GLU A 94 5.60 -14.34 16.36
CA GLU A 94 6.36 -13.31 15.68
C GLU A 94 6.07 -13.31 14.17
N ALA A 95 6.02 -14.50 13.54
CA ALA A 95 5.61 -14.65 12.15
C ALA A 95 4.15 -14.22 11.92
N ALA A 96 3.24 -14.51 12.85
CA ALA A 96 1.84 -14.10 12.80
C ALA A 96 1.70 -12.58 12.97
N LYS A 97 2.40 -11.97 13.94
CA LYS A 97 2.44 -10.51 14.11
C LYS A 97 3.07 -9.81 12.91
N LYS A 98 4.12 -10.40 12.32
CA LYS A 98 4.73 -9.88 11.09
C LYS A 98 3.79 -10.02 9.90
N ALA A 99 3.08 -11.14 9.77
CA ALA A 99 2.07 -11.33 8.73
C ALA A 99 0.87 -10.39 8.91
N GLU A 100 0.43 -10.11 10.15
CA GLU A 100 -0.63 -9.15 10.47
C GLU A 100 -0.20 -7.72 10.20
N LYS A 101 1.04 -7.34 10.58
CA LYS A 101 1.63 -6.04 10.27
C LYS A 101 1.81 -5.85 8.77
N THR A 102 2.37 -6.83 8.07
CA THR A 102 2.48 -6.83 6.60
C THR A 102 1.10 -6.82 5.95
N SER A 103 0.07 -7.47 6.52
CA SER A 103 -1.31 -7.44 6.00
C SER A 103 -1.99 -6.08 6.23
N SER A 104 -1.73 -5.41 7.36
CA SER A 104 -2.23 -4.07 7.65
C SER A 104 -1.56 -3.01 6.77
N GLU A 105 -0.24 -3.09 6.60
CA GLU A 105 0.54 -2.26 5.67
C GLU A 105 0.17 -2.57 4.21
N ASN A 106 -0.06 -3.83 3.87
CA ASN A 106 -0.57 -4.24 2.56
C ASN A 106 -2.00 -3.80 2.32
N LYS A 107 -2.90 -3.66 3.31
CA LYS A 107 -4.22 -3.07 3.07
C LYS A 107 -4.10 -1.60 2.65
N GLN A 108 -3.22 -0.84 3.29
CA GLN A 108 -2.93 0.54 2.92
C GLN A 108 -2.18 0.65 1.58
N GLN A 109 -1.26 -0.29 1.30
CA GLN A 109 -0.57 -0.38 0.01
C GLN A 109 -1.43 -0.94 -1.10
N ILE A 110 -2.40 -1.82 -0.84
CA ILE A 110 -3.35 -2.36 -1.81
C ILE A 110 -4.42 -1.33 -2.11
N GLU A 111 -4.82 -0.48 -1.16
CA GLU A 111 -5.65 0.69 -1.47
C GLU A 111 -4.89 1.69 -2.36
N THR A 112 -3.62 1.99 -2.05
CA THR A 112 -2.80 2.91 -2.89
C THR A 112 -2.34 2.28 -4.22
N THR A 113 -2.07 0.97 -4.25
CA THR A 113 -1.66 0.23 -5.46
C THR A 113 -2.86 -0.18 -6.30
N ASN A 114 -4.05 -0.42 -5.74
CA ASN A 114 -5.27 -0.50 -6.55
C ASN A 114 -5.66 0.88 -7.09
N LEU A 115 -5.39 1.98 -6.37
CA LEU A 115 -5.50 3.32 -6.96
C LEU A 115 -4.51 3.49 -8.12
N GLU A 116 -3.26 3.02 -7.99
CA GLU A 116 -2.27 3.07 -9.06
C GLU A 116 -2.59 2.09 -10.21
N LEU A 117 -3.08 0.87 -9.96
CA LEU A 117 -3.44 -0.13 -10.97
C LEU A 117 -4.75 0.21 -11.66
N THR A 118 -5.74 0.75 -10.95
CA THR A 118 -6.96 1.30 -11.55
C THR A 118 -6.57 2.52 -12.39
N SER A 119 -5.75 3.45 -11.86
CA SER A 119 -5.26 4.59 -12.65
C SER A 119 -4.39 4.18 -13.84
N THR A 120 -3.61 3.10 -13.74
CA THR A 120 -2.71 2.65 -14.81
C THR A 120 -3.47 1.87 -15.88
N LYS A 121 -4.41 1.01 -15.47
CA LYS A 121 -5.30 0.30 -16.41
C LYS A 121 -6.23 1.27 -17.12
N GLU A 122 -6.76 2.26 -16.39
CA GLU A 122 -7.49 3.38 -16.97
C GLU A 122 -6.60 4.23 -17.89
N ARG A 123 -5.36 4.57 -17.50
CA ARG A 123 -4.40 5.28 -18.37
C ARG A 123 -4.10 4.53 -19.66
N ILE A 124 -3.99 3.19 -19.64
CA ILE A 124 -3.77 2.40 -20.84
C ILE A 124 -4.99 2.46 -21.76
N GLU A 125 -6.20 2.47 -21.19
CA GLU A 125 -7.45 2.63 -21.94
C GLU A 125 -7.59 4.07 -22.49
N ASP A 126 -7.24 5.09 -21.71
CA ASP A 126 -7.21 6.50 -22.08
C ASP A 126 -6.17 6.78 -23.18
N VAL A 127 -4.98 6.17 -23.12
CA VAL A 127 -3.97 6.24 -24.18
C VAL A 127 -4.50 5.59 -25.46
N LYS A 128 -5.08 4.39 -25.40
CA LYS A 128 -5.71 3.74 -26.57
C LYS A 128 -6.86 4.58 -27.16
N LEU A 129 -7.62 5.25 -26.32
CA LEU A 129 -8.74 6.11 -26.75
C LEU A 129 -8.22 7.41 -27.39
N SER A 130 -7.20 8.04 -26.82
CA SER A 130 -6.57 9.25 -27.36
C SER A 130 -5.94 9.01 -28.73
N VAL A 131 -5.36 7.82 -28.96
CA VAL A 131 -4.86 7.40 -30.28
C VAL A 131 -6.00 7.27 -31.29
N ASN A 132 -7.15 6.70 -30.91
CA ASN A 132 -8.32 6.61 -31.78
C ASN A 132 -8.93 8.00 -32.09
N LEU A 133 -8.99 8.90 -31.10
CA LEU A 133 -9.46 10.28 -31.28
C LEU A 133 -8.46 11.13 -32.09
N GLY A 134 -7.16 10.84 -32.01
CA GLY A 134 -6.12 11.47 -32.80
C GLY A 134 -6.21 11.14 -34.30
N ASN A 135 -6.74 9.96 -34.63
CA ASN A 135 -6.97 9.53 -36.01
C ASN A 135 -8.20 10.20 -36.68
N LEU A 136 -9.02 10.96 -35.93
CA LEU A 136 -10.16 11.72 -36.45
C LEU A 136 -9.76 13.09 -37.02
N LYS A 137 -8.59 13.23 -37.66
CA LYS A 137 -8.25 14.45 -38.40
C LYS A 137 -8.73 14.36 -39.84
N GLN A 138 -9.93 14.89 -40.08
CA GLN A 138 -10.24 15.96 -41.04
C GLN A 138 -11.76 16.01 -41.20
N ASN A 139 -12.39 16.94 -40.49
CA ASN A 139 -13.51 17.68 -41.05
C ASN A 139 -13.55 19.04 -40.36
N ASP A 140 -13.78 20.05 -41.19
CA ASP A 140 -13.55 21.44 -40.88
C ASP A 140 -14.31 21.94 -39.65
N SER A 141 -13.61 22.84 -38.98
CA SER A 141 -13.99 23.74 -37.90
C SER A 141 -15.39 24.36 -38.05
N ILE A 142 -16.40 23.66 -37.55
CA ILE A 142 -17.67 24.28 -37.14
C ILE A 142 -17.92 23.79 -35.72
N PHE A 143 -17.82 24.70 -34.74
CA PHE A 143 -18.28 24.43 -33.39
C PHE A 143 -19.80 24.26 -33.46
N LYS A 144 -20.34 23.17 -32.90
CA LYS A 144 -21.80 23.06 -32.75
C LYS A 144 -22.26 24.09 -31.72
N GLU A 145 -23.13 25.01 -32.12
CA GLU A 145 -23.74 26.01 -31.24
C GLU A 145 -24.68 25.38 -30.18
N GLU A 146 -25.29 24.24 -30.51
CA GLU A 146 -26.22 23.55 -29.63
C GLU A 146 -25.51 22.50 -28.77
N VAL A 147 -25.55 22.70 -27.46
CA VAL A 147 -24.98 21.78 -26.47
C VAL A 147 -25.91 20.57 -26.34
N PRO A 148 -25.43 19.33 -26.53
CA PRO A 148 -26.26 18.14 -26.41
C PRO A 148 -26.98 18.07 -25.06
N SER A 149 -28.28 17.77 -25.08
CA SER A 149 -29.10 17.62 -23.86
C SER A 149 -28.53 16.58 -22.90
N GLU A 150 -27.93 15.51 -23.44
CA GLU A 150 -27.22 14.48 -22.68
C GLU A 150 -26.08 15.07 -21.83
N LEU A 151 -25.28 16.00 -22.37
CA LEU A 151 -24.19 16.63 -21.63
C LEU A 151 -24.73 17.49 -20.49
N VAL A 152 -25.78 18.28 -20.77
CA VAL A 152 -26.42 19.14 -19.76
C VAL A 152 -27.03 18.30 -18.64
N GLU A 153 -27.66 17.17 -18.97
CA GLU A 153 -28.19 16.24 -17.98
C GLU A 153 -27.08 15.63 -17.10
N GLN A 154 -25.98 15.17 -17.71
CA GLN A 154 -24.85 14.59 -16.97
C GLN A 154 -24.20 15.62 -16.03
N VAL A 155 -24.01 16.86 -16.50
CA VAL A 155 -23.44 17.97 -15.72
C VAL A 155 -24.33 18.34 -14.54
N THR A 156 -25.64 18.48 -14.76
CA THR A 156 -26.59 18.89 -13.71
C THR A 156 -26.85 17.76 -12.70
N SER A 157 -26.88 16.51 -13.14
CA SER A 157 -27.09 15.34 -12.29
C SER A 157 -25.83 14.83 -11.61
N PHE A 158 -24.64 15.35 -11.93
CA PHE A 158 -23.34 14.88 -11.45
C PHE A 158 -23.28 14.71 -9.93
N ILE A 159 -23.66 15.72 -9.17
CA ILE A 159 -23.59 15.69 -7.69
C ILE A 159 -24.52 14.59 -7.14
N LYS A 160 -25.72 14.45 -7.72
CA LYS A 160 -26.70 13.44 -7.31
C LYS A 160 -26.23 12.03 -7.65
N LYS A 161 -25.77 11.81 -8.89
CA LYS A 161 -25.30 10.50 -9.39
C LYS A 161 -24.04 10.01 -8.67
N THR A 162 -23.26 10.92 -8.08
CA THR A 162 -22.00 10.58 -7.39
C THR A 162 -22.11 10.64 -5.86
N SER A 163 -23.32 10.78 -5.31
CA SER A 163 -23.57 10.73 -3.86
C SER A 163 -23.67 9.28 -3.36
N ILE A 164 -22.60 8.51 -3.54
CA ILE A 164 -22.48 7.11 -3.12
C ILE A 164 -21.75 7.07 -1.77
N SER A 165 -22.16 6.18 -0.84
CA SER A 165 -21.54 6.06 0.49
C SER A 165 -20.10 5.51 0.40
N ASP A 166 -19.93 4.42 -0.36
CA ASP A 166 -18.62 3.82 -0.58
C ASP A 166 -17.67 4.78 -1.31
N TYR A 167 -16.45 4.91 -0.79
CA TYR A 167 -15.46 5.84 -1.31
C TYR A 167 -14.94 5.43 -2.69
N SER A 168 -14.68 4.14 -2.89
CA SER A 168 -14.10 3.60 -4.12
C SER A 168 -15.10 3.70 -5.27
N GLU A 169 -16.34 3.25 -5.04
CA GLU A 169 -17.42 3.35 -6.02
C GLU A 169 -17.73 4.80 -6.38
N ARG A 170 -17.70 5.71 -5.39
CA ARG A 170 -17.88 7.14 -5.64
C ARG A 170 -16.80 7.71 -6.54
N LEU A 171 -15.53 7.37 -6.32
CA LEU A 171 -14.44 7.81 -7.19
C LEU A 171 -14.61 7.28 -8.61
N LYS A 172 -14.90 5.98 -8.74
CA LYS A 172 -15.13 5.35 -10.04
C LYS A 172 -16.29 6.01 -10.80
N ALA A 173 -17.43 6.21 -10.15
CA ALA A 173 -18.58 6.89 -10.75
C ALA A 173 -18.25 8.32 -11.20
N LYS A 174 -17.46 9.06 -10.41
CA LYS A 174 -16.99 10.40 -10.80
C LYS A 174 -16.07 10.35 -12.02
N ALA A 175 -15.17 9.38 -12.10
CA ALA A 175 -14.29 9.20 -13.24
C ALA A 175 -15.08 8.84 -14.51
N ASP A 176 -15.99 7.86 -14.42
CA ASP A 176 -16.79 7.37 -15.54
C ASP A 176 -17.68 8.49 -16.12
N ILE A 177 -18.39 9.24 -15.25
CA ILE A 177 -19.22 10.37 -15.67
C ILE A 177 -18.36 11.49 -16.24
N GLY A 178 -17.25 11.82 -15.59
CA GLY A 178 -16.31 12.85 -16.06
C GLY A 178 -15.76 12.55 -17.45
N ARG A 179 -15.29 11.33 -17.69
CA ARG A 179 -14.82 10.86 -19.01
C ARG A 179 -15.92 10.86 -20.03
N SER A 180 -17.13 10.41 -19.67
CA SER A 180 -18.30 10.45 -20.55
C SER A 180 -18.57 11.87 -21.05
N MET A 181 -18.65 12.84 -20.13
CA MET A 181 -18.86 14.25 -20.48
C MET A 181 -17.72 14.81 -21.34
N GLY A 182 -16.47 14.51 -20.99
CA GLY A 182 -15.29 14.89 -21.78
C GLY A 182 -15.33 14.34 -23.21
N ARG A 183 -15.77 13.08 -23.39
CA ARG A 183 -15.95 12.47 -24.72
C ARG A 183 -17.02 13.18 -25.54
N ILE A 184 -18.15 13.56 -24.94
CA ILE A 184 -19.20 14.31 -25.63
C ILE A 184 -18.66 15.64 -26.14
N ILE A 185 -17.93 16.38 -25.30
CA ILE A 185 -17.28 17.65 -25.66
C ILE A 185 -16.37 17.49 -26.88
N LEU A 186 -15.54 16.44 -26.89
CA LEU A 186 -14.61 16.19 -27.99
C LEU A 186 -15.30 15.67 -29.25
N ARG A 187 -16.26 14.76 -29.12
CA ARG A 187 -17.02 14.17 -30.23
C ARG A 187 -17.79 15.24 -31.00
N ASP A 188 -18.44 16.14 -30.27
CA ASP A 188 -19.29 17.19 -30.83
C ASP A 188 -18.51 18.49 -31.10
N ASN A 189 -17.19 18.49 -30.87
CA ASN A 189 -16.29 19.63 -31.06
C ASN A 189 -16.86 20.91 -30.45
N LEU A 190 -17.24 20.86 -29.17
CA LEU A 190 -17.88 21.97 -28.46
C LEU A 190 -16.85 23.01 -28.01
N SER A 191 -17.24 24.28 -27.99
CA SER A 191 -16.39 25.38 -27.53
C SER A 191 -16.22 25.32 -26.00
N LYS A 192 -14.99 25.03 -25.55
CA LYS A 192 -14.64 24.92 -24.12
C LYS A 192 -14.92 26.23 -23.37
N ASP A 193 -14.66 27.37 -24.01
CA ASP A 193 -14.85 28.70 -23.41
C ASP A 193 -16.33 29.08 -23.27
N GLU A 194 -17.16 28.72 -24.25
CA GLU A 194 -18.61 28.95 -24.19
C GLU A 194 -19.27 28.05 -23.13
N LEU A 195 -18.86 26.78 -23.05
CA LEU A 195 -19.34 25.86 -22.04
C LEU A 195 -19.02 26.36 -20.63
N LEU A 196 -17.81 26.88 -20.41
CA LEU A 196 -17.40 27.43 -19.12
C LEU A 196 -18.24 28.65 -18.72
N LYS A 197 -18.56 29.53 -19.67
CA LYS A 197 -19.40 30.72 -19.44
C LYS A 197 -20.87 30.36 -19.19
N LYS A 198 -21.41 29.41 -19.96
CA LYS A 198 -22.84 29.06 -19.93
C LYS A 198 -23.19 28.13 -18.77
N TYR A 199 -22.27 27.25 -18.37
CA TYR A 199 -22.49 26.26 -17.32
C TYR A 199 -21.34 26.25 -16.29
N PRO A 200 -21.20 27.28 -15.44
CA PRO A 200 -20.15 27.37 -14.43
C PRO A 200 -20.45 26.46 -13.23
N THR A 201 -20.47 25.14 -13.44
CA THR A 201 -20.74 24.14 -12.42
C THR A 201 -19.57 23.16 -12.30
N GLU A 202 -19.44 22.53 -11.12
CA GLU A 202 -18.39 21.53 -10.87
C GLU A 202 -18.41 20.36 -11.86
N GLY A 203 -19.61 19.92 -12.28
CA GLY A 203 -19.75 18.89 -13.30
C GLY A 203 -19.14 19.31 -14.65
N MET A 204 -19.34 20.57 -15.05
CA MET A 204 -18.77 21.10 -16.29
C MET A 204 -17.25 21.30 -16.16
N TYR A 205 -16.77 21.79 -15.02
CA TYR A 205 -15.34 21.90 -14.76
C TYR A 205 -14.63 20.55 -14.89
N LEU A 206 -15.24 19.52 -14.32
CA LEU A 206 -14.76 18.15 -14.44
C LEU A 206 -14.77 17.66 -15.89
N ALA A 207 -15.87 17.89 -16.62
CA ALA A 207 -15.99 17.52 -18.04
C ALA A 207 -14.90 18.16 -18.90
N LEU A 208 -14.65 19.45 -18.70
CA LEU A 208 -13.64 20.21 -19.42
C LEU A 208 -12.22 19.71 -19.08
N ALA A 209 -11.93 19.44 -17.81
CA ALA A 209 -10.64 18.88 -17.40
C ALA A 209 -10.39 17.51 -18.06
N TYR A 210 -11.39 16.62 -18.07
CA TYR A 210 -11.29 15.33 -18.77
C TYR A 210 -11.17 15.49 -20.29
N SER A 211 -11.80 16.49 -20.90
CA SER A 211 -11.64 16.73 -22.33
C SER A 211 -10.18 17.05 -22.70
N VAL A 212 -9.47 17.77 -21.82
CA VAL A 212 -8.03 18.07 -21.98
C VAL A 212 -7.17 16.83 -21.75
N GLU A 213 -7.52 15.99 -20.78
CA GLU A 213 -6.82 14.72 -20.55
C GLU A 213 -6.95 13.76 -21.74
N LEU A 214 -8.16 13.62 -22.30
CA LEU A 214 -8.46 12.72 -23.41
C LEU A 214 -7.84 13.20 -24.74
N LYS A 215 -7.77 14.50 -24.95
CA LYS A 215 -7.16 15.11 -26.14
C LYS A 215 -6.36 16.36 -25.74
N PRO A 216 -5.08 16.19 -25.35
CA PRO A 216 -4.23 17.30 -24.97
C PRO A 216 -3.98 18.22 -26.17
N ASP A 217 -4.30 19.50 -26.01
CA ASP A 217 -4.13 20.55 -27.01
C ASP A 217 -3.63 21.87 -26.38
N ILE A 218 -3.15 22.80 -27.21
CA ILE A 218 -2.61 24.09 -26.74
C ILE A 218 -3.70 24.90 -26.01
N ALA A 219 -4.93 24.87 -26.52
CA ALA A 219 -6.08 25.55 -25.90
C ALA A 219 -6.39 24.98 -24.50
N GLY A 220 -6.15 23.70 -24.28
CA GLY A 220 -6.40 22.99 -23.03
C GLY A 220 -5.60 23.54 -21.86
N LEU A 221 -4.41 24.10 -22.09
CA LEU A 221 -3.66 24.79 -21.03
C LEU A 221 -4.43 26.03 -20.52
N SER A 222 -4.97 26.84 -21.44
CA SER A 222 -5.78 28.00 -21.06
C SER A 222 -7.03 27.56 -20.30
N THR A 223 -7.70 26.50 -20.77
CA THR A 223 -8.86 25.93 -20.08
C THR A 223 -8.51 25.47 -18.66
N LEU A 224 -7.43 24.70 -18.47
CA LEU A 224 -7.02 24.23 -17.13
C LEU A 224 -6.65 25.38 -16.19
N ASN A 225 -6.00 26.43 -16.72
CA ASN A 225 -5.66 27.62 -15.93
C ASN A 225 -6.91 28.34 -15.41
N GLU A 226 -7.96 28.48 -16.23
CA GLU A 226 -9.23 29.07 -15.79
C GLU A 226 -9.95 28.16 -14.80
N LEU A 227 -10.02 26.86 -15.07
CA LEU A 227 -10.63 25.88 -14.15
C LEU A 227 -9.93 25.88 -12.79
N ALA A 228 -8.60 25.99 -12.75
CA ALA A 228 -7.83 26.00 -11.51
C ALA A 228 -8.17 27.20 -10.61
N LYS A 229 -8.67 28.32 -11.18
CA LYS A 229 -9.08 29.49 -10.38
C LYS A 229 -10.45 29.30 -9.72
N VAL A 230 -11.34 28.53 -10.34
CA VAL A 230 -12.76 28.44 -9.93
C VAL A 230 -13.12 27.11 -9.27
N ALA A 231 -12.35 26.04 -9.50
CA ALA A 231 -12.65 24.70 -8.96
C ALA A 231 -12.58 24.66 -7.43
N GLN A 232 -13.65 24.21 -6.79
CA GLN A 232 -13.76 24.08 -5.35
C GLN A 232 -13.61 22.63 -4.88
N GLN A 233 -14.19 21.66 -5.61
CA GLN A 233 -14.15 20.25 -5.21
C GLN A 233 -12.75 19.64 -5.32
N LEU A 234 -12.36 18.86 -4.30
CA LEU A 234 -11.07 18.16 -4.25
C LEU A 234 -10.84 17.25 -5.45
N TYR A 235 -11.88 16.53 -5.87
CA TYR A 235 -11.79 15.62 -7.02
C TYR A 235 -11.55 16.38 -8.33
N THR A 236 -12.25 17.50 -8.55
CA THR A 236 -12.02 18.35 -9.72
C THR A 236 -10.59 18.88 -9.76
N LYS A 237 -10.06 19.34 -8.61
CA LYS A 237 -8.65 19.78 -8.48
C LYS A 237 -7.68 18.65 -8.82
N TYR A 238 -7.95 17.43 -8.35
CA TYR A 238 -7.15 16.25 -8.69
C TYR A 238 -7.10 15.99 -10.20
N VAL A 239 -8.25 16.03 -10.89
CA VAL A 239 -8.31 15.84 -12.35
C VAL A 239 -7.60 16.98 -13.10
N ILE A 240 -7.70 18.23 -12.63
CA ILE A 240 -6.92 19.35 -13.19
C ILE A 240 -5.41 19.10 -13.07
N LEU A 241 -4.93 18.58 -11.93
CA LEU A 241 -3.52 18.22 -11.76
C LEU A 241 -3.06 17.10 -12.70
N ILE A 242 -3.93 16.12 -12.97
CA ILE A 242 -3.69 15.11 -14.01
C ILE A 242 -3.58 15.79 -15.37
N GLY A 243 -4.52 16.66 -15.73
CA GLY A 243 -4.51 17.40 -16.98
C GLY A 243 -3.19 18.16 -17.21
N TYR A 244 -2.68 18.87 -16.20
CA TYR A 244 -1.37 19.53 -16.29
C TYR A 244 -0.23 18.55 -16.55
N ARG A 245 -0.20 17.40 -15.86
CA ARG A 245 0.82 16.37 -16.11
C ARG A 245 0.71 15.80 -17.52
N THR A 246 -0.51 15.58 -18.02
CA THR A 246 -0.74 15.13 -19.40
C THR A 246 -0.19 16.15 -20.40
N LEU A 247 -0.51 17.44 -20.24
CA LEU A 247 0.03 18.50 -21.11
C LEU A 247 1.56 18.63 -21.02
N ALA A 248 2.13 18.46 -19.83
CA ALA A 248 3.57 18.49 -19.60
C ALA A 248 4.25 17.33 -20.34
N ASN A 249 3.74 16.11 -20.17
CA ASN A 249 4.26 14.90 -20.80
C ASN A 249 4.08 14.91 -22.33
N SER A 250 3.04 15.58 -22.84
CA SER A 250 2.83 15.81 -24.28
C SER A 250 3.71 16.93 -24.85
N GLY A 251 4.55 17.61 -24.04
CA GLY A 251 5.42 18.69 -24.49
C GLY A 251 4.68 19.99 -24.85
N ILE A 252 3.43 20.15 -24.42
CA ILE A 252 2.62 21.34 -24.72
C ILE A 252 2.96 22.50 -23.79
N ILE A 253 3.28 22.20 -22.51
CA ILE A 253 3.68 23.20 -21.53
C ILE A 253 5.11 23.67 -21.83
N LYS A 254 5.26 24.98 -22.06
CA LYS A 254 6.55 25.63 -22.28
C LYS A 254 7.12 26.19 -20.99
N ARG A 255 8.44 26.40 -20.98
CA ARG A 255 9.22 26.85 -19.82
C ARG A 255 8.71 28.17 -19.20
N ASP A 256 8.28 29.11 -20.03
CA ASP A 256 7.71 30.40 -19.62
C ASP A 256 6.34 30.27 -18.92
N GLN A 257 5.62 29.19 -19.17
CA GLN A 257 4.29 28.91 -18.59
C GLN A 257 4.38 28.14 -17.26
N VAL A 258 5.51 27.49 -17.00
CA VAL A 258 5.70 26.63 -15.83
C VAL A 258 5.48 27.37 -14.51
N LYS A 259 5.98 28.61 -14.40
CA LYS A 259 5.84 29.43 -13.19
C LYS A 259 4.37 29.76 -12.86
N SER A 260 3.57 30.14 -13.86
CA SER A 260 2.16 30.48 -13.63
C SER A 260 1.34 29.25 -13.21
N ILE A 261 1.63 28.08 -13.79
CA ILE A 261 1.01 26.81 -13.38
C ILE A 261 1.37 26.47 -11.94
N TYR A 262 2.65 26.62 -11.56
CA TYR A 262 3.12 26.38 -10.20
C TYR A 262 2.36 27.23 -9.17
N GLU A 263 2.20 28.52 -9.44
CA GLU A 263 1.46 29.44 -8.56
C GLU A 263 -0.02 29.05 -8.43
N LEU A 264 -0.65 28.55 -9.50
CA LEU A 264 -2.04 28.08 -9.47
C LEU A 264 -2.19 26.80 -8.64
N ILE A 265 -1.37 25.78 -8.89
CA ILE A 265 -1.50 24.48 -8.21
C ILE A 265 -1.09 24.55 -6.74
N THR A 266 -0.20 25.47 -6.37
CA THR A 266 0.22 25.64 -4.96
C THR A 266 -0.95 26.14 -4.10
N ARG A 267 -1.88 26.92 -4.66
CA ARG A 267 -3.11 27.34 -3.95
C ARG A 267 -4.01 26.16 -3.58
N PHE A 268 -3.90 25.02 -4.28
CA PHE A 268 -4.67 23.83 -3.91
C PHE A 268 -4.25 23.24 -2.57
N ARG A 269 -3.04 23.54 -2.07
CA ARG A 269 -2.54 23.01 -0.79
C ARG A 269 -3.36 23.46 0.42
N GLU A 270 -3.93 24.66 0.41
CA GLU A 270 -4.62 25.26 1.57
C GLU A 270 -5.78 24.40 2.13
N LYS A 271 -6.37 23.55 1.29
CA LYS A 271 -7.45 22.63 1.66
C LYS A 271 -7.22 21.21 1.13
N ALA A 272 -5.97 20.83 0.88
CA ALA A 272 -5.66 19.52 0.33
C ALA A 272 -5.76 18.42 1.38
N ASP A 273 -6.40 17.31 1.02
CA ASP A 273 -6.23 16.06 1.75
C ASP A 273 -4.85 15.45 1.40
N LYS A 274 -4.48 14.36 2.10
CA LYS A 274 -3.18 13.69 1.89
C LYS A 274 -2.98 13.22 0.45
N ALA A 275 -4.06 12.77 -0.21
CA ALA A 275 -4.02 12.29 -1.57
C ALA A 275 -3.80 13.43 -2.59
N LEU A 276 -4.51 14.55 -2.44
CA LEU A 276 -4.36 15.72 -3.27
C LEU A 276 -2.98 16.37 -3.06
N ALA A 277 -2.50 16.44 -1.82
CA ALA A 277 -1.16 16.95 -1.51
C ALA A 277 -0.06 16.17 -2.25
N ARG A 278 -0.12 14.82 -2.21
CA ARG A 278 0.81 13.97 -2.96
C ARG A 278 0.74 14.24 -4.47
N ASN A 279 -0.46 14.43 -5.02
CA ASN A 279 -0.61 14.75 -6.45
C ASN A 279 -0.09 16.13 -6.82
N ILE A 280 -0.20 17.13 -5.92
CA ILE A 280 0.42 18.44 -6.12
C ILE A 280 1.93 18.27 -6.19
N ASP A 281 2.54 17.52 -5.26
CA ASP A 281 3.98 17.25 -5.26
C ASP A 281 4.43 16.55 -6.55
N ASP A 282 3.69 15.52 -6.99
CA ASP A 282 3.98 14.80 -8.23
C ASP A 282 3.91 15.73 -9.45
N THR A 283 2.88 16.58 -9.54
CA THR A 283 2.73 17.55 -10.64
C THR A 283 3.85 18.58 -10.61
N ILE A 284 4.25 19.09 -9.44
CA ILE A 284 5.40 19.99 -9.29
C ILE A 284 6.67 19.32 -9.78
N ASN A 285 6.90 18.05 -9.42
CA ASN A 285 8.07 17.30 -9.87
C ASN A 285 8.09 17.11 -11.40
N THR A 286 6.93 16.85 -12.02
CA THR A 286 6.82 16.83 -13.49
C THR A 286 7.19 18.19 -14.11
N LEU A 287 6.70 19.29 -13.54
CA LEU A 287 7.00 20.64 -14.04
C LEU A 287 8.49 21.02 -13.87
N LYS A 288 9.15 20.54 -12.81
CA LYS A 288 10.60 20.75 -12.59
C LYS A 288 11.46 20.12 -13.69
N LEU A 289 10.99 19.05 -14.33
CA LEU A 289 11.70 18.47 -15.48
C LEU A 289 11.71 19.42 -16.68
N ILE A 290 10.70 20.29 -16.80
CA ILE A 290 10.62 21.32 -17.85
C ILE A 290 11.40 22.57 -17.43
N ASP A 291 11.23 23.03 -16.19
CA ASP A 291 11.98 24.16 -15.64
C ASP A 291 12.55 23.87 -14.23
N PRO A 292 13.86 23.57 -14.13
CA PRO A 292 14.50 23.31 -12.85
C PRO A 292 14.55 24.52 -11.90
N SER A 293 14.32 25.75 -12.39
CA SER A 293 14.34 26.95 -11.54
C SER A 293 13.14 27.11 -10.61
N ILE A 294 12.14 26.22 -10.65
CA ILE A 294 11.08 26.21 -9.64
C ILE A 294 11.65 25.72 -8.31
N VAL A 295 11.98 26.66 -7.43
CA VAL A 295 12.37 26.40 -6.04
C VAL A 295 11.12 26.39 -5.15
N LEU A 296 11.03 25.38 -4.29
CA LEU A 296 9.95 25.15 -3.30
C LEU A 296 9.92 26.24 -2.22
#